data_AF-A0A7X8X817-F1
#
_entry.id   AF-A0A7X8X817-F1
#
_cell.length_a   1.000
_cell.length_b   1.000
_cell.length_c   1.000
_cell.angle_alpha   90.00
_cell.angle_beta   90.00
_cell.angle_gamma   90.00
#
_symmetry.space_group_name_H-M   'P 1'
#
loop_
_entity.id
_entity.type
_entity.pdbx_description
1 polymer ?
#
loop_
_entity_poly.entity_id
_entity_poly.type
_entity_poly.pdbx_seq_one_letter_code
_entity_poly.pdbx_strand_id
1 'polypeptide(L)'
;MVNINELVKSLNFLYDYGEIKNNIDLQYLTDQNFIRLVEDRLVITKKWIKFSGKVSKEDFISSLLCFYPPLLHKLLQKVYAEACIIGKRGDSKALYEFIDSIPEFAETILQIKDEVIEETGDIKGFYQAVFNGYPQYSSILNKLKTIQFAENVEDVDSAYVGNNPNEIWTKGRRVTSSITIAKLKEKNNYTYTPYEYRDFPVEEPVREVLSYPWKTFLTLLTMVALEYQTAGFEGLAIRPTDHSNYYAVQSLDFYIFNTKGREIRVGRLNDFVYEFCLENDIYLFPDKAPEVDKVVFDMMDEQKIDFKDGEYVLNEKFKDLIYSKDIIIKNRSRKFKNTLKDYIEKLRNTL
;
A
#
# COMPACT_ATOMS: atom_id res chain seq x y z
N MET A 1 3.82 -8.14 -30.29
CA MET A 1 4.59 -8.98 -29.34
C MET A 1 4.82 -8.15 -28.10
N VAL A 2 4.15 -8.50 -27.01
CA VAL A 2 4.27 -7.81 -25.71
C VAL A 2 5.65 -8.10 -25.12
N ASN A 3 6.36 -7.08 -24.67
CA ASN A 3 7.63 -7.27 -23.98
C ASN A 3 7.38 -7.57 -22.49
N ILE A 4 7.44 -8.85 -22.15
CA ILE A 4 7.07 -9.35 -20.82
C ILE A 4 7.99 -8.81 -19.73
N ASN A 5 9.28 -8.61 -20.04
CA ASN A 5 10.21 -8.02 -19.08
C ASN A 5 9.83 -6.57 -18.77
N GLU A 6 9.44 -5.79 -19.78
CA GLU A 6 8.97 -4.41 -19.57
C GLU A 6 7.60 -4.36 -18.88
N LEU A 7 6.71 -5.32 -19.17
CA LEU A 7 5.44 -5.46 -18.46
C LEU A 7 5.66 -5.76 -16.97
N VAL A 8 6.51 -6.73 -16.64
CA VAL A 8 6.88 -7.07 -15.25
C VAL A 8 7.51 -5.87 -14.54
N LYS A 9 8.41 -5.15 -15.20
CA LYS A 9 8.98 -3.90 -14.65
C LYS A 9 7.91 -2.87 -14.37
N SER A 10 6.98 -2.66 -15.30
CA SER A 10 5.88 -1.70 -15.17
C SER A 10 4.94 -2.08 -14.03
N LEU A 11 4.61 -3.36 -13.86
CA LEU A 11 3.79 -3.85 -12.76
C LEU A 11 4.48 -3.70 -11.40
N ASN A 12 5.78 -3.99 -11.31
CA ASN A 12 6.55 -3.75 -10.09
C ASN A 12 6.61 -2.26 -9.74
N PHE A 13 6.81 -1.40 -10.74
CA PHE A 13 6.80 0.04 -10.55
C PHE A 13 5.43 0.53 -10.04
N LEU A 14 4.33 0.06 -10.65
CA LEU A 14 2.97 0.36 -10.18
C LEU A 14 2.71 -0.19 -8.77
N TYR A 15 3.26 -1.35 -8.41
CA TYR A 15 3.11 -1.90 -7.06
C TYR A 15 3.77 -1.00 -6.02
N ASP A 16 4.98 -0.52 -6.31
CA ASP A 16 5.75 0.29 -5.37
C ASP A 16 5.26 1.75 -5.32
N TYR A 17 4.91 2.34 -6.48
CA TYR A 17 4.62 3.76 -6.61
C TYR A 17 3.15 4.11 -6.89
N GLY A 18 2.32 3.13 -7.27
CA GLY A 18 0.88 3.28 -7.48
C GLY A 18 0.47 4.11 -8.70
N GLU A 19 1.45 4.60 -9.47
CA GLU A 19 1.23 5.45 -10.64
C GLU A 19 2.36 5.25 -11.64
N ILE A 20 2.06 5.29 -12.94
CA ILE A 20 3.04 5.28 -14.02
C ILE A 20 2.53 6.08 -15.22
N LYS A 21 3.43 6.53 -16.10
CA LYS A 21 3.04 7.09 -17.41
C LYS A 21 2.24 6.07 -18.22
N ASN A 22 1.31 6.56 -19.05
CA ASN A 22 0.48 5.70 -19.88
C ASN A 22 1.31 4.68 -20.68
N ASN A 23 0.91 3.42 -20.60
CA ASN A 23 1.52 2.29 -21.28
C ASN A 23 0.43 1.38 -21.84
N ILE A 24 0.40 1.22 -23.17
CA ILE A 24 -0.60 0.43 -23.89
C ILE A 24 -0.58 -1.05 -23.49
N ASP A 25 0.58 -1.58 -23.10
CA ASP A 25 0.72 -2.98 -22.68
C ASP A 25 -0.04 -3.28 -21.38
N LEU A 26 -0.42 -2.25 -20.60
CA LEU A 26 -1.21 -2.37 -19.37
C LEU A 26 -2.71 -2.17 -19.59
N GLN A 27 -3.17 -1.95 -20.84
CA GLN A 27 -4.57 -1.63 -21.12
C GLN A 27 -5.54 -2.72 -20.61
N TYR A 28 -5.15 -3.99 -20.69
CA TYR A 28 -5.97 -5.10 -20.19
C TYR A 28 -6.29 -4.99 -18.69
N LEU A 29 -5.43 -4.34 -17.88
CA LEU A 29 -5.69 -4.09 -16.47
C LEU A 29 -6.66 -2.92 -16.24
N THR A 30 -6.76 -2.01 -17.20
CA THR A 30 -7.78 -0.96 -17.20
C THR A 30 -9.16 -1.58 -17.42
N ASP A 31 -9.27 -2.51 -18.36
CA ASP A 31 -10.51 -3.22 -18.66
C ASP A 31 -10.99 -4.07 -17.47
N GLN A 32 -10.06 -4.57 -16.66
CA GLN A 32 -10.33 -5.29 -15.41
C GLN A 32 -10.50 -4.37 -14.18
N ASN A 33 -10.47 -3.05 -14.37
CA ASN A 33 -10.56 -2.00 -13.34
C ASN A 33 -9.52 -2.15 -12.21
N PHE A 34 -8.33 -2.69 -12.49
CA PHE A 34 -7.20 -2.67 -11.56
C PHE A 34 -6.48 -1.32 -11.58
N ILE A 35 -6.40 -0.70 -12.75
CA ILE A 35 -5.83 0.63 -12.96
C ILE A 35 -6.82 1.48 -13.75
N ARG A 36 -6.63 2.80 -13.71
CA ARG A 36 -7.42 3.77 -14.49
C ARG A 36 -6.51 4.75 -15.19
N LEU A 37 -6.87 5.10 -16.42
CA LEU A 37 -6.24 6.20 -17.13
C LEU A 37 -6.83 7.52 -16.63
N VAL A 38 -6.00 8.35 -16.00
CA VAL A 38 -6.33 9.72 -15.61
C VAL A 38 -5.33 10.64 -16.31
N GLU A 39 -5.84 11.44 -17.24
CA GLU A 39 -5.02 12.25 -18.16
C GLU A 39 -4.00 11.39 -18.93
N ASP A 40 -2.71 11.52 -18.67
CA ASP A 40 -1.62 10.78 -19.30
C ASP A 40 -1.00 9.69 -18.40
N ARG A 41 -1.67 9.35 -17.29
CA ARG A 41 -1.14 8.42 -16.28
C ARG A 41 -2.09 7.28 -15.95
N LEU A 42 -1.50 6.12 -15.70
CA LEU A 42 -2.19 4.95 -15.15
C LEU A 42 -2.04 4.96 -13.64
N VAL A 43 -3.18 4.96 -12.94
CA VAL A 43 -3.26 5.06 -11.47
C VAL A 43 -3.94 3.81 -10.92
N ILE A 44 -3.41 3.24 -9.85
CA ILE A 44 -4.00 2.08 -9.17
C ILE A 44 -5.38 2.39 -8.59
N THR A 45 -6.28 1.42 -8.57
CA THR A 45 -7.65 1.54 -8.01
C THR A 45 -7.76 0.91 -6.61
N LYS A 46 -8.90 1.07 -5.94
CA LYS A 46 -9.23 0.27 -4.73
C LYS A 46 -9.17 -1.25 -4.96
N LYS A 47 -9.51 -1.74 -6.15
CA LYS A 47 -9.43 -3.17 -6.49
C LYS A 47 -7.97 -3.66 -6.44
N TRP A 48 -7.04 -2.89 -7.00
CA TRP A 48 -5.60 -3.15 -6.89
C TRP A 48 -5.17 -3.22 -5.43
N ILE A 49 -5.55 -2.20 -4.65
CA ILE A 49 -5.16 -2.07 -3.24
C ILE A 49 -5.63 -3.29 -2.44
N LYS A 50 -6.93 -3.60 -2.46
CA LYS A 50 -7.46 -4.75 -1.71
C LYS A 50 -6.85 -6.07 -2.17
N PHE A 51 -6.67 -6.27 -3.48
CA PHE A 51 -6.07 -7.50 -3.97
C PHE A 51 -4.62 -7.65 -3.49
N SER A 52 -3.84 -6.56 -3.50
CA SER A 52 -2.46 -6.57 -3.00
C SER A 52 -2.32 -6.85 -1.50
N GLY A 53 -3.38 -6.63 -0.71
CA GLY A 53 -3.42 -7.01 0.72
C GLY A 53 -3.69 -8.49 0.97
N LYS A 54 -4.19 -9.23 -0.02
CA LYS A 54 -4.60 -10.65 0.13
C LYS A 54 -3.52 -11.65 -0.28
N VAL A 55 -2.48 -11.22 -0.99
CA VAL A 55 -1.47 -12.09 -1.60
C VAL A 55 -0.06 -11.51 -1.45
N SER A 56 0.96 -12.35 -1.64
CA SER A 56 2.36 -11.89 -1.70
C SER A 56 2.59 -10.96 -2.91
N LYS A 57 3.67 -10.17 -2.91
CA LYS A 57 4.02 -9.31 -4.06
C LYS A 57 4.23 -10.16 -5.31
N GLU A 58 4.93 -11.28 -5.19
CA GLU A 58 5.23 -12.20 -6.29
C GLU A 58 3.93 -12.82 -6.85
N ASP A 59 3.04 -13.27 -5.97
CA ASP A 59 1.73 -13.82 -6.38
C ASP A 59 0.84 -12.74 -6.98
N PHE A 60 0.87 -11.53 -6.46
CA PHE A 60 0.13 -10.39 -7.00
C PHE A 60 0.55 -10.10 -8.44
N ILE A 61 1.85 -9.90 -8.68
CA ILE A 61 2.38 -9.57 -10.01
C ILE A 61 2.09 -10.70 -11.01
N SER A 62 2.36 -11.95 -10.62
CA SER A 62 2.08 -13.10 -11.49
C SER A 62 0.58 -13.29 -11.77
N SER A 63 -0.29 -13.00 -10.79
CA SER A 63 -1.75 -13.02 -10.99
C SER A 63 -2.21 -11.92 -11.94
N LEU A 64 -1.65 -10.70 -11.83
CA LEU A 64 -1.94 -9.63 -12.78
C LEU A 64 -1.56 -10.02 -14.21
N LEU A 65 -0.40 -10.64 -14.41
CA LEU A 65 0.00 -11.14 -15.74
C LEU A 65 -0.99 -12.16 -16.30
N CYS A 66 -1.57 -13.03 -15.45
CA CYS A 66 -2.57 -14.00 -15.87
C CYS A 66 -3.87 -13.38 -16.37
N PHE A 67 -4.17 -12.11 -16.09
CA PHE A 67 -5.31 -11.40 -16.70
C PHE A 67 -5.07 -11.00 -18.15
N TYR A 68 -3.86 -11.18 -18.69
CA TYR A 68 -3.60 -10.94 -20.11
C TYR A 68 -4.47 -11.88 -20.97
N PRO A 69 -5.39 -11.38 -21.82
CA PRO A 69 -6.49 -12.20 -22.33
C PRO A 69 -6.06 -13.46 -23.10
N PRO A 70 -5.08 -13.39 -24.04
CA PRO A 70 -4.59 -14.59 -24.72
C PRO A 70 -3.99 -15.64 -23.78
N LEU A 71 -3.32 -15.19 -22.71
CA LEU A 71 -2.77 -16.09 -21.70
C LEU A 71 -3.90 -16.70 -20.87
N LEU A 72 -4.81 -15.88 -20.34
CA LEU A 72 -5.94 -16.33 -19.52
C LEU A 72 -6.73 -17.42 -20.23
N HIS A 73 -7.15 -17.16 -21.47
CA HIS A 73 -7.94 -18.12 -22.23
C HIS A 73 -7.17 -19.42 -22.45
N LYS A 74 -5.87 -19.35 -22.73
CA LYS A 74 -5.05 -20.55 -22.90
C LYS A 74 -4.92 -21.37 -21.62
N LEU A 75 -4.77 -20.70 -20.47
CA LEU A 75 -4.72 -21.33 -19.15
C LEU A 75 -6.05 -22.03 -18.83
N LEU A 76 -7.18 -21.35 -19.07
CA LEU A 76 -8.53 -21.90 -18.90
C LEU A 76 -8.77 -23.13 -19.78
N GLN A 77 -8.34 -23.10 -21.05
CA GLN A 77 -8.44 -24.27 -21.93
C GLN A 77 -7.61 -25.46 -21.44
N LYS A 78 -6.39 -25.23 -20.94
CA LYS A 78 -5.55 -26.31 -20.40
C LYS A 78 -6.21 -26.99 -19.20
N VAL A 79 -6.78 -26.22 -18.27
CA VAL A 79 -7.45 -26.80 -17.09
C VAL A 79 -8.77 -27.47 -17.44
N TYR A 80 -9.52 -26.94 -18.41
CA TYR A 80 -10.74 -27.58 -18.92
C TYR A 80 -10.45 -28.93 -19.61
N ALA A 81 -9.38 -29.01 -20.41
CA ALA A 81 -8.96 -30.26 -21.03
C ALA A 81 -8.61 -31.33 -19.98
N GLU A 82 -7.92 -30.95 -18.91
CA GLU A 82 -7.63 -31.85 -17.79
C GLU A 82 -8.90 -32.27 -17.05
N ALA A 83 -9.84 -31.35 -16.80
CA ALA A 83 -11.13 -31.66 -16.21
C ALA A 83 -11.93 -32.68 -17.06
N CYS A 84 -11.87 -32.59 -18.38
CA CYS A 84 -12.47 -33.58 -19.28
C CYS A 84 -11.81 -34.97 -19.16
N ILE A 85 -10.48 -35.02 -18.96
CA ILE A 85 -9.76 -36.28 -18.73
C ILE A 85 -10.18 -36.90 -17.39
N ILE A 86 -10.26 -36.07 -16.34
CA ILE A 86 -10.75 -36.47 -15.01
C ILE A 86 -12.16 -37.04 -15.10
N GLY A 87 -13.08 -36.34 -15.79
CA GLY A 87 -14.45 -36.80 -15.99
C GLY A 87 -14.54 -38.15 -16.74
N LYS A 88 -13.72 -38.34 -17.80
CA LYS A 88 -13.65 -39.62 -18.52
C LYS A 88 -13.13 -40.77 -17.66
N ARG A 89 -12.31 -40.49 -16.66
CA ARG A 89 -11.81 -41.49 -15.69
C ARG A 89 -12.84 -41.84 -14.60
N GLY A 90 -13.95 -41.10 -14.54
CA GLY A 90 -15.01 -41.33 -13.54
C GLY A 90 -14.68 -40.79 -12.14
N ASP A 91 -13.63 -39.98 -11.99
CA ASP A 91 -13.29 -39.38 -10.70
C ASP A 91 -14.16 -38.15 -10.44
N SER A 92 -15.37 -38.43 -9.93
CA SER A 92 -16.39 -37.41 -9.65
C SER A 92 -15.97 -36.44 -8.56
N LYS A 93 -15.09 -36.88 -7.63
CA LYS A 93 -14.60 -36.03 -6.54
C LYS A 93 -13.64 -34.98 -7.08
N ALA A 94 -12.64 -35.39 -7.87
CA ALA A 94 -11.69 -34.46 -8.47
C ALA A 94 -12.36 -33.49 -9.45
N LEU A 95 -13.40 -33.94 -10.18
CA LEU A 95 -14.18 -33.06 -11.04
C LEU A 95 -14.96 -32.00 -10.25
N TYR A 96 -15.57 -32.38 -9.12
CA TYR A 96 -16.23 -31.44 -8.22
C TYR A 96 -15.24 -30.41 -7.67
N GLU A 97 -14.08 -30.86 -7.17
CA GLU A 97 -13.03 -29.98 -6.66
C GLU A 97 -12.56 -28.97 -7.72
N PHE A 98 -12.46 -29.37 -9.00
CA PHE A 98 -12.15 -28.45 -10.10
C PHE A 98 -13.21 -27.36 -10.27
N ILE A 99 -14.49 -27.72 -10.30
CA ILE A 99 -15.59 -26.76 -10.49
C ILE A 99 -15.64 -25.77 -9.33
N ASP A 100 -15.53 -26.28 -8.09
CA ASP A 100 -15.52 -25.48 -6.87
C ASP A 100 -14.28 -24.56 -6.77
N SER A 101 -13.20 -24.91 -7.46
CA SER A 101 -11.94 -24.17 -7.44
C SER A 101 -11.97 -22.88 -8.26
N ILE A 102 -12.69 -22.85 -9.38
CA ILE A 102 -12.65 -21.73 -10.33
C ILE A 102 -14.04 -21.27 -10.81
N PRO A 103 -15.01 -21.07 -9.89
CA PRO A 103 -16.39 -20.77 -10.26
C PRO A 103 -16.54 -19.50 -11.10
N GLU A 104 -15.73 -18.45 -10.87
CA GLU A 104 -15.85 -17.18 -11.61
C GLU A 104 -15.49 -17.30 -13.09
N PHE A 105 -14.77 -18.36 -13.48
CA PHE A 105 -14.36 -18.59 -14.86
C PHE A 105 -15.29 -19.54 -15.64
N ALA A 106 -16.36 -20.04 -15.02
CA ALA A 106 -17.24 -21.04 -15.64
C ALA A 106 -17.84 -20.55 -16.97
N GLU A 107 -18.36 -19.32 -17.00
CA GLU A 107 -18.93 -18.73 -18.22
C GLU A 107 -17.88 -18.56 -19.32
N THR A 108 -16.70 -18.02 -18.98
CA THR A 108 -15.58 -17.85 -19.92
C THR A 108 -15.15 -19.19 -20.50
N ILE A 109 -15.02 -20.23 -19.66
CA ILE A 109 -14.68 -21.59 -20.12
C ILE A 109 -15.72 -22.10 -21.11
N LEU A 110 -17.02 -21.94 -20.82
CA LEU A 110 -18.10 -22.39 -21.71
C LEU A 110 -18.08 -21.68 -23.06
N GLN A 111 -17.65 -20.42 -23.10
CA GLN A 111 -17.51 -19.64 -24.34
C GLN A 111 -16.32 -20.13 -25.18
N ILE A 112 -15.17 -20.42 -24.56
CA ILE A 112 -13.92 -20.72 -25.29
C ILE A 112 -13.60 -22.20 -25.45
N LYS A 113 -14.43 -23.12 -24.89
CA LYS A 113 -14.12 -24.56 -24.81
C LYS A 113 -13.88 -25.23 -26.16
N ASP A 114 -14.54 -24.74 -27.21
CA ASP A 114 -14.49 -25.31 -28.56
C ASP A 114 -13.55 -24.50 -29.49
N GLU A 115 -12.95 -23.42 -28.98
CA GLU A 115 -12.03 -22.58 -29.75
C GLU A 115 -10.63 -23.19 -29.83
N VAL A 116 -9.95 -23.01 -30.97
CA VAL A 116 -8.54 -23.39 -31.10
C VAL A 116 -7.67 -22.19 -30.78
N ILE A 117 -7.14 -22.13 -29.55
CA ILE A 117 -6.20 -21.08 -29.15
C ILE A 117 -4.78 -21.62 -29.32
N GLU A 118 -4.09 -21.17 -30.36
CA GLU A 118 -2.70 -21.56 -30.61
C GLU A 118 -1.78 -21.08 -29.48
N GLU A 119 -0.84 -21.94 -29.08
CA GLU A 119 0.18 -21.60 -28.10
C GLU A 119 1.31 -20.81 -28.77
N THR A 120 1.07 -19.52 -29.00
CA THR A 120 1.98 -18.61 -29.69
C THR A 120 3.25 -18.34 -28.87
N GLY A 121 4.29 -17.79 -29.53
CA GLY A 121 5.51 -17.35 -28.86
C GLY A 121 5.26 -16.31 -27.76
N ASP A 122 4.28 -15.43 -27.98
CA ASP A 122 3.85 -14.43 -27.00
C ASP A 122 3.34 -15.10 -25.71
N ILE A 123 2.45 -16.10 -25.81
CA ILE A 123 1.92 -16.84 -24.65
C ILE A 123 3.06 -17.58 -23.92
N LYS A 124 3.93 -18.26 -24.67
CA LYS A 124 5.05 -19.03 -24.08
C LYS A 124 6.01 -18.13 -23.30
N GLY A 125 6.17 -16.88 -23.72
CA GLY A 125 6.99 -15.92 -23.00
C GLY A 125 6.52 -15.70 -21.55
N PHE A 126 5.21 -15.81 -21.27
CA PHE A 126 4.68 -15.56 -19.92
C PHE A 126 4.97 -16.71 -18.96
N TYR A 127 5.23 -17.90 -19.48
CA TYR A 127 5.40 -19.10 -18.66
C TYR A 127 6.55 -18.99 -17.66
N GLN A 128 7.67 -18.42 -18.10
CA GLN A 128 8.80 -18.18 -17.20
C GLN A 128 8.45 -17.16 -16.11
N ALA A 129 7.77 -16.06 -16.45
CA ALA A 129 7.43 -14.99 -15.52
C ALA A 129 6.35 -15.39 -14.51
N VAL A 130 5.40 -16.24 -14.90
CA VAL A 130 4.24 -16.62 -14.08
C VAL A 130 4.47 -17.93 -13.32
N PHE A 131 5.10 -18.92 -13.96
CA PHE A 131 5.18 -20.29 -13.45
C PHE A 131 6.63 -20.80 -13.27
N ASN A 132 7.64 -19.97 -13.57
CA ASN A 132 9.05 -20.36 -13.56
C ASN A 132 9.35 -21.59 -14.43
N GLY A 133 8.66 -21.71 -15.56
CA GLY A 133 8.76 -22.83 -16.48
C GLY A 133 7.42 -23.16 -17.11
N TYR A 134 7.32 -24.33 -17.76
CA TYR A 134 6.08 -24.74 -18.41
C TYR A 134 4.95 -24.95 -17.38
N PRO A 135 3.74 -24.40 -17.61
CA PRO A 135 2.68 -24.44 -16.63
C PRO A 135 2.12 -25.86 -16.45
N GLN A 136 2.06 -26.32 -15.21
CA GLN A 136 1.46 -27.61 -14.83
C GLN A 136 0.02 -27.39 -14.35
N TYR A 137 -0.85 -28.40 -14.50
CA TYR A 137 -2.26 -28.28 -14.14
C TYR A 137 -2.49 -27.69 -12.74
N SER A 138 -1.79 -28.21 -11.72
CA SER A 138 -1.92 -27.74 -10.34
C SER A 138 -1.48 -26.29 -10.16
N SER A 139 -0.41 -25.86 -10.83
CA SER A 139 0.05 -24.47 -10.75
C SER A 139 -0.88 -23.50 -11.47
N ILE A 140 -1.46 -23.91 -12.61
CA ILE A 140 -2.48 -23.12 -13.31
C ILE A 140 -3.72 -22.97 -12.42
N LEU A 141 -4.24 -24.08 -11.88
CA LEU A 141 -5.44 -24.06 -11.05
C LEU A 141 -5.25 -23.20 -9.80
N ASN A 142 -4.08 -23.26 -9.16
CA ASN A 142 -3.75 -22.40 -8.03
C ASN A 142 -3.72 -20.92 -8.42
N LYS A 143 -3.15 -20.56 -9.58
CA LYS A 143 -3.17 -19.16 -10.03
C LYS A 143 -4.57 -18.65 -10.34
N LEU A 144 -5.40 -19.46 -11.00
CA LEU A 144 -6.80 -19.12 -11.25
C LEU A 144 -7.59 -18.96 -9.95
N LYS A 145 -7.33 -19.81 -8.94
CA LYS A 145 -7.87 -19.63 -7.57
C LYS A 145 -7.48 -18.27 -6.99
N THR A 146 -6.18 -17.96 -7.00
CA THR A 146 -5.64 -16.71 -6.43
C THR A 146 -6.26 -15.48 -7.10
N ILE A 147 -6.43 -15.50 -8.41
CA ILE A 147 -6.99 -14.38 -9.18
C ILE A 147 -8.42 -14.02 -8.73
N GLN A 148 -9.23 -15.01 -8.34
CA GLN A 148 -10.60 -14.81 -7.85
C GLN A 148 -10.66 -14.13 -6.47
N PHE A 149 -9.54 -13.91 -5.79
CA PHE A 149 -9.52 -13.06 -4.60
C PHE A 149 -9.69 -11.57 -4.93
N ALA A 150 -9.59 -11.19 -6.21
CA ALA A 150 -9.76 -9.82 -6.68
C ALA A 150 -11.25 -9.45 -6.79
N GLU A 151 -11.78 -8.83 -5.75
CA GLU A 151 -13.16 -8.36 -5.70
C GLU A 151 -13.38 -7.12 -6.58
N ASN A 152 -14.56 -7.02 -7.19
CA ASN A 152 -15.01 -5.78 -7.81
C ASN A 152 -15.43 -4.78 -6.72
N VAL A 153 -14.82 -3.60 -6.74
CA VAL A 153 -15.05 -2.54 -5.76
C VAL A 153 -15.21 -1.22 -6.49
N GLU A 154 -16.22 -0.44 -6.09
CA GLU A 154 -16.37 0.94 -6.54
C GLU A 154 -15.16 1.77 -6.07
N ASP A 155 -14.51 2.41 -7.03
CA ASP A 155 -13.31 3.20 -6.78
C ASP A 155 -13.65 4.70 -6.79
N VAL A 156 -12.87 5.47 -6.04
CA VAL A 156 -13.12 6.90 -5.78
C VAL A 156 -12.30 7.74 -6.75
N ASP A 157 -12.81 8.93 -7.09
CA ASP A 157 -12.12 9.88 -7.95
C ASP A 157 -10.72 10.22 -7.42
N SER A 158 -9.74 10.17 -8.32
CA SER A 158 -8.34 10.49 -8.01
C SER A 158 -8.15 12.00 -7.99
N ALA A 159 -7.89 12.56 -6.81
CA ALA A 159 -7.54 13.97 -6.66
C ALA A 159 -6.02 14.17 -6.68
N TYR A 160 -5.60 15.29 -7.29
CA TYR A 160 -4.19 15.63 -7.42
C TYR A 160 -3.43 15.74 -6.10
N VAL A 161 -2.19 15.28 -6.16
CA VAL A 161 -1.19 15.36 -5.12
C VAL A 161 -0.69 16.80 -5.00
N GLY A 162 -1.36 17.58 -4.17
CA GLY A 162 -0.93 18.92 -3.76
C GLY A 162 0.46 18.94 -3.10
N ASN A 163 0.93 20.15 -2.77
CA ASN A 163 2.37 20.43 -2.63
C ASN A 163 2.82 20.66 -1.19
N ASN A 164 1.90 20.61 -0.24
CA ASN A 164 2.18 20.85 1.17
C ASN A 164 1.51 19.80 2.06
N PRO A 165 1.95 19.62 3.32
CA PRO A 165 1.46 18.53 4.18
C PRO A 165 -0.06 18.45 4.31
N ASN A 166 -0.76 19.58 4.41
CA ASN A 166 -2.23 19.64 4.49
C ASN A 166 -2.87 19.07 3.24
N GLU A 167 -2.51 19.60 2.08
CA GLU A 167 -3.05 19.10 0.84
C GLU A 167 -2.69 17.63 0.69
N ILE A 168 -1.44 17.27 1.04
CA ILE A 168 -0.87 15.94 0.93
C ILE A 168 -1.71 14.89 1.64
N TRP A 169 -2.08 15.17 2.89
CA TRP A 169 -2.74 14.17 3.73
C TRP A 169 -4.27 14.27 3.78
N THR A 170 -4.89 15.35 3.28
CA THR A 170 -6.35 15.56 3.47
C THR A 170 -7.21 15.38 2.23
N LYS A 171 -6.59 15.16 1.06
CA LYS A 171 -7.31 14.58 -0.08
C LYS A 171 -7.17 13.06 0.11
N GLY A 172 -8.25 12.27 0.04
CA GLY A 172 -8.33 10.82 0.40
C GLY A 172 -7.44 9.89 -0.43
N ARG A 173 -6.15 10.21 -0.46
CA ARG A 173 -5.16 9.71 -1.40
C ARG A 173 -4.77 8.29 -1.08
N ARG A 174 -4.19 7.68 -2.10
CA ARG A 174 -3.48 6.43 -2.00
C ARG A 174 -2.07 6.73 -1.50
N VAL A 175 -1.66 6.14 -0.38
CA VAL A 175 -0.34 6.34 0.24
C VAL A 175 0.38 5.00 0.28
N THR A 176 1.66 4.96 -0.09
CA THR A 176 2.41 3.71 -0.01
C THR A 176 2.56 3.24 1.44
N SER A 177 2.30 1.97 1.72
CA SER A 177 2.60 1.37 3.02
C SER A 177 4.07 0.95 3.15
N SER A 178 4.81 0.95 2.04
CA SER A 178 6.23 0.59 2.03
C SER A 178 7.09 1.72 2.59
N ILE A 179 8.00 1.38 3.49
CA ILE A 179 8.98 2.32 4.07
C ILE A 179 10.34 2.26 3.36
N THR A 180 10.58 1.25 2.51
CA THR A 180 11.89 0.94 1.94
C THR A 180 12.05 1.33 0.47
N ILE A 181 11.02 1.89 -0.16
CA ILE A 181 11.09 2.28 -1.57
C ILE A 181 11.90 3.57 -1.76
N ALA A 182 12.63 3.63 -2.87
CA ALA A 182 13.49 4.77 -3.18
C ALA A 182 12.67 6.02 -3.52
N LYS A 183 13.26 7.19 -3.27
CA LYS A 183 12.68 8.48 -3.69
C LYS A 183 12.62 8.57 -5.21
N LEU A 184 11.46 8.94 -5.74
CA LEU A 184 11.34 9.39 -7.12
C LEU A 184 11.97 10.77 -7.31
N LYS A 185 12.55 11.04 -8.48
CA LYS A 185 13.04 12.38 -8.83
C LYS A 185 11.93 13.41 -8.94
N GLU A 186 10.76 12.95 -9.38
CA GLU A 186 9.56 13.75 -9.58
C GLU A 186 8.44 13.18 -8.72
N LYS A 187 7.57 14.06 -8.24
CA LYS A 187 6.40 13.68 -7.46
C LYS A 187 5.35 13.00 -8.35
N ASN A 188 4.68 11.99 -7.82
CA ASN A 188 3.49 11.43 -8.44
C ASN A 188 2.29 12.37 -8.33
N ASN A 189 1.39 12.32 -9.31
CA ASN A 189 0.26 13.23 -9.41
C ASN A 189 -0.94 12.76 -8.58
N TYR A 190 -1.09 11.47 -8.29
CA TYR A 190 -2.30 10.88 -7.71
C TYR A 190 -2.02 9.96 -6.52
N THR A 191 -0.76 9.54 -6.33
CA THR A 191 -0.33 8.71 -5.20
C THR A 191 0.73 9.43 -4.36
N TYR A 192 0.76 9.17 -3.05
CA TYR A 192 1.80 9.69 -2.17
C TYR A 192 2.83 8.62 -1.85
N THR A 193 3.99 8.76 -2.48
CA THR A 193 5.19 7.93 -2.29
C THR A 193 6.40 8.82 -2.05
N PRO A 194 7.55 8.26 -1.60
CA PRO A 194 8.78 9.01 -1.50
C PRO A 194 9.17 9.70 -2.81
N TYR A 195 9.57 10.97 -2.70
CA TYR A 195 10.08 11.77 -3.81
C TYR A 195 11.07 12.82 -3.31
N GLU A 196 11.93 13.31 -4.19
CA GLU A 196 12.82 14.42 -3.87
C GLU A 196 12.02 15.70 -3.67
N TYR A 197 11.77 16.06 -2.41
CA TYR A 197 10.96 17.24 -2.09
C TYR A 197 11.64 18.52 -2.54
N ARG A 198 11.06 19.18 -3.55
CA ARG A 198 11.53 20.47 -4.10
C ARG A 198 10.41 21.50 -4.22
N ASP A 199 9.23 21.20 -3.69
CA ASP A 199 8.04 22.06 -3.77
C ASP A 199 8.24 23.40 -3.05
N PHE A 200 9.10 23.44 -2.02
CA PHE A 200 9.46 24.64 -1.28
C PHE A 200 10.95 24.65 -0.90
N PRO A 201 11.61 25.82 -0.85
CA PRO A 201 12.97 25.95 -0.33
C PRO A 201 12.96 25.76 1.18
N VAL A 202 13.60 24.68 1.65
CA VAL A 202 13.77 24.32 3.06
C VAL A 202 15.15 23.72 3.29
N GLU A 203 15.61 23.64 4.53
CA GLU A 203 16.85 22.95 4.90
C GLU A 203 16.77 21.44 4.69
N GLU A 204 17.94 20.80 4.54
CA GLU A 204 18.04 19.38 4.26
C GLU A 204 17.33 18.47 5.28
N PRO A 205 17.41 18.70 6.61
CA PRO A 205 16.70 17.85 7.56
C PRO A 205 15.18 17.87 7.37
N VAL A 206 14.61 19.04 7.03
CA VAL A 206 13.18 19.22 6.78
C VAL A 206 12.80 18.65 5.42
N ARG A 207 13.63 18.89 4.40
CA ARG A 207 13.47 18.31 3.06
C ARG A 207 13.40 16.79 3.12
N GLU A 208 14.29 16.17 3.88
CA GLU A 208 14.35 14.73 4.05
C GLU A 208 13.08 14.20 4.74
N VAL A 209 12.53 14.90 5.75
CA VAL A 209 11.24 14.51 6.34
C VAL A 209 10.10 14.61 5.32
N LEU A 210 10.00 15.72 4.60
CA LEU A 210 8.95 15.97 3.61
C LEU A 210 9.02 15.05 2.39
N SER A 211 10.20 14.49 2.13
CA SER A 211 10.45 13.56 1.04
C SER A 211 9.87 12.16 1.29
N TYR A 212 9.50 11.81 2.53
CA TYR A 212 8.93 10.50 2.87
C TYR A 212 7.60 10.64 3.60
N PRO A 213 6.55 9.89 3.17
CA PRO A 213 5.25 9.91 3.84
C PRO A 213 5.35 9.66 5.33
N TRP A 214 5.96 8.55 5.73
CA TRP A 214 5.95 8.12 7.13
C TRP A 214 6.81 8.98 8.06
N LYS A 215 7.91 9.58 7.56
CA LYS A 215 8.65 10.60 8.32
C LYS A 215 7.81 11.85 8.55
N THR A 216 7.08 12.30 7.52
CA THR A 216 6.17 13.44 7.62
C THR A 216 5.04 13.15 8.61
N PHE A 217 4.41 11.98 8.52
CA PHE A 217 3.34 11.56 9.43
C PHE A 217 3.81 11.57 10.89
N LEU A 218 4.92 10.90 11.20
CA LEU A 218 5.47 10.80 12.56
C LEU A 218 5.87 12.18 13.12
N THR A 219 6.42 13.05 12.29
CA THR A 219 6.69 14.44 12.68
C THR A 219 5.41 15.17 13.08
N LEU A 220 4.33 15.01 12.32
CA LEU A 220 3.04 15.65 12.62
C LEU A 220 2.37 15.05 13.86
N LEU A 221 2.47 13.73 14.07
CA LEU A 221 1.95 13.04 15.25
C LEU A 221 2.66 13.52 16.53
N THR A 222 3.98 13.61 16.50
CA THR A 222 4.78 14.11 17.64
C THR A 222 4.60 15.61 17.88
N MET A 223 4.33 16.40 16.83
CA MET A 223 3.87 17.78 17.00
C MET A 223 2.51 17.87 17.69
N VAL A 224 1.57 16.96 17.40
CA VAL A 224 0.28 16.89 18.10
C VAL A 224 0.49 16.56 19.59
N ALA A 225 1.39 15.63 19.92
CA ALA A 225 1.76 15.33 21.32
C ALA A 225 2.27 16.59 22.05
N LEU A 226 3.19 17.34 21.43
CA LEU A 226 3.73 18.59 21.97
C LEU A 226 2.64 19.66 22.19
N GLU A 227 1.68 19.76 21.26
CA GLU A 227 0.57 20.70 21.39
C GLU A 227 -0.35 20.38 22.57
N TYR A 228 -0.55 19.09 22.89
CA TYR A 228 -1.24 18.69 24.10
C TYR A 228 -0.47 19.09 25.35
N GLN A 229 0.84 18.79 25.41
CA GLN A 229 1.70 19.17 26.53
C GLN A 229 1.70 20.69 26.76
N THR A 230 1.72 21.48 25.69
CA THR A 230 1.64 22.95 25.74
C THR A 230 0.27 23.43 26.26
N ALA A 231 -0.79 22.67 26.03
CA ALA A 231 -2.12 22.92 26.61
C ALA A 231 -2.26 22.46 28.08
N GLY A 232 -1.19 21.91 28.68
CA GLY A 232 -1.13 21.58 30.09
C GLY A 232 -1.53 20.14 30.43
N PHE A 233 -1.61 19.24 29.46
CA PHE A 233 -1.89 17.82 29.72
C PHE A 233 -1.20 16.89 28.71
N GLU A 234 -0.98 15.63 29.06
CA GLU A 234 -0.48 14.61 28.13
C GLU A 234 -1.65 14.04 27.32
N GLY A 235 -1.58 14.08 25.99
CA GLY A 235 -2.66 13.56 25.13
C GLY A 235 -2.38 12.16 24.60
N LEU A 236 -1.11 11.90 24.25
CA LEU A 236 -0.64 10.65 23.68
C LEU A 236 0.85 10.45 24.00
N ALA A 237 1.32 9.20 23.92
CA ALA A 237 2.73 8.86 24.03
C ALA A 237 3.09 7.68 23.10
N ILE A 238 4.33 7.68 22.58
CA ILE A 238 4.91 6.56 21.83
C ILE A 238 6.01 5.97 22.69
N ARG A 239 5.92 4.69 23.01
CA ARG A 239 6.83 4.04 23.98
C ARG A 239 7.36 2.70 23.48
N PRO A 240 8.54 2.29 23.93
CA PRO A 240 9.11 0.99 23.61
C PRO A 240 8.24 -0.11 24.20
N THR A 241 8.20 -1.26 23.53
CA THR A 241 7.59 -2.48 24.10
C THR A 241 8.55 -3.16 25.05
N ASP A 242 9.81 -3.26 24.64
CA ASP A 242 10.89 -3.85 25.40
C ASP A 242 11.70 -2.73 26.07
N HIS A 243 11.69 -2.77 27.40
CA HIS A 243 12.38 -1.79 28.24
C HIS A 243 13.86 -2.11 28.49
N SER A 244 14.39 -3.19 27.88
CA SER A 244 15.79 -3.57 28.02
C SER A 244 16.75 -2.70 27.19
N ASN A 245 16.32 -2.25 26.00
CA ASN A 245 17.13 -1.41 25.12
C ASN A 245 16.27 -0.49 24.23
N TYR A 246 16.15 0.77 24.66
CA TYR A 246 15.36 1.79 23.99
C TYR A 246 15.93 2.28 22.64
N TYR A 247 17.18 1.92 22.34
CA TYR A 247 17.88 2.37 21.13
C TYR A 247 17.97 1.30 20.05
N ALA A 248 17.61 0.04 20.35
CA ALA A 248 17.55 -1.02 19.37
C ALA A 248 16.19 -1.01 18.65
N VAL A 249 16.18 -1.25 17.34
CA VAL A 249 14.95 -1.38 16.54
C VAL A 249 14.05 -2.43 17.15
N GLN A 250 12.85 -2.03 17.54
CA GLN A 250 11.85 -2.87 18.21
C GLN A 250 10.43 -2.40 17.90
N SER A 251 9.42 -3.20 18.25
CA SER A 251 8.04 -2.75 18.18
C SER A 251 7.76 -1.63 19.18
N LEU A 252 6.95 -0.67 18.78
CA LEU A 252 6.52 0.46 19.61
C LEU A 252 5.03 0.35 19.95
N ASP A 253 4.68 0.80 21.14
CA ASP A 253 3.32 0.88 21.64
C ASP A 253 2.82 2.33 21.60
N PHE A 254 1.54 2.50 21.30
CA PHE A 254 0.84 3.78 21.29
C PHE A 254 -0.07 3.89 22.51
N TYR A 255 0.08 4.97 23.25
CA TYR A 255 -0.69 5.28 24.45
C TYR A 255 -1.48 6.56 24.26
N ILE A 256 -2.65 6.61 24.90
CA ILE A 256 -3.43 7.84 25.07
C ILE A 256 -3.71 8.07 26.55
N PHE A 257 -3.99 9.32 26.90
CA PHE A 257 -4.46 9.67 28.23
C PHE A 257 -5.91 10.10 28.11
N ASN A 258 -6.83 9.34 28.67
CA ASN A 258 -8.25 9.64 28.55
C ASN A 258 -8.63 10.95 29.26
N THR A 259 -9.89 11.37 29.13
CA THR A 259 -10.37 12.62 29.74
C THR A 259 -10.28 12.68 31.26
N LYS A 260 -10.07 11.53 31.93
CA LYS A 260 -9.83 11.43 33.38
C LYS A 260 -8.35 11.48 33.75
N GLY A 261 -7.46 11.65 32.77
CA GLY A 261 -6.00 11.63 32.94
C GLY A 261 -5.43 10.23 33.13
N ARG A 262 -6.21 9.17 32.87
CA ARG A 262 -5.71 7.79 32.95
C ARG A 262 -5.01 7.42 31.64
N GLU A 263 -3.79 6.94 31.76
CA GLU A 263 -3.05 6.35 30.66
C GLU A 263 -3.64 5.00 30.23
N ILE A 264 -3.79 4.81 28.92
CA ILE A 264 -4.33 3.61 28.30
C ILE A 264 -3.47 3.26 27.09
N ARG A 265 -3.00 2.02 27.04
CA ARG A 265 -2.36 1.44 25.85
C ARG A 265 -3.44 1.16 24.80
N VAL A 266 -3.37 1.83 23.65
CA VAL A 266 -4.28 1.58 22.52
C VAL A 266 -3.88 0.31 21.79
N GLY A 267 -2.58 0.12 21.56
CA GLY A 267 -2.05 -1.02 20.81
C GLY A 267 -0.63 -0.79 20.31
N ARG A 268 -0.25 -1.47 19.23
CA ARG A 268 1.01 -1.20 18.51
C ARG A 268 0.90 0.08 17.70
N LEU A 269 2.03 0.79 17.54
CA LEU A 269 2.08 2.01 16.73
C LEU A 269 1.69 1.75 15.27
N ASN A 270 2.18 0.66 14.66
CA ASN A 270 1.89 0.31 13.27
C ASN A 270 0.39 0.10 13.05
N ASP A 271 -0.27 -0.60 13.99
CA ASP A 271 -1.71 -0.87 13.94
C ASP A 271 -2.52 0.43 14.12
N PHE A 272 -2.13 1.28 15.07
CA PHE A 272 -2.75 2.61 15.26
C PHE A 272 -2.70 3.44 13.97
N VAL A 273 -1.55 3.47 13.28
CA VAL A 273 -1.42 4.21 12.02
C VAL A 273 -2.31 3.61 10.93
N TYR A 274 -2.40 2.29 10.84
CA TYR A 274 -3.28 1.60 9.89
C TYR A 274 -4.75 1.93 10.15
N GLU A 275 -5.22 1.82 11.39
CA GLU A 275 -6.59 2.14 11.79
C GLU A 275 -6.92 3.62 11.56
N PHE A 276 -6.00 4.53 11.91
CA PHE A 276 -6.15 5.95 11.60
C PHE A 276 -6.36 6.18 10.10
N CYS A 277 -5.59 5.51 9.24
CA CYS A 277 -5.72 5.65 7.79
C CYS A 277 -7.07 5.13 7.30
N LEU A 278 -7.52 3.97 7.78
CA LEU A 278 -8.83 3.40 7.43
C LEU A 278 -9.99 4.32 7.82
N GLU A 279 -10.00 4.82 9.06
CA GLU A 279 -11.08 5.68 9.59
C GLU A 279 -11.15 7.06 8.91
N ASN A 280 -10.07 7.48 8.24
CA ASN A 280 -9.96 8.78 7.57
C ASN A 280 -9.89 8.69 6.04
N ASP A 281 -10.31 7.57 5.44
CA ASP A 281 -10.33 7.35 3.99
C ASP A 281 -8.96 7.56 3.31
N ILE A 282 -7.88 7.15 3.99
CA ILE A 282 -6.52 7.11 3.45
C ILE A 282 -6.21 5.68 3.03
N TYR A 283 -6.10 5.45 1.72
CA TYR A 283 -5.94 4.10 1.18
C TYR A 283 -4.47 3.70 1.12
N LEU A 284 -4.08 2.69 1.89
CA LEU A 284 -2.70 2.20 1.93
C LEU A 284 -2.43 1.19 0.84
N PHE A 285 -1.31 1.31 0.12
CA PHE A 285 -0.93 0.37 -0.93
C PHE A 285 0.52 -0.16 -0.75
N PRO A 286 0.73 -1.49 -0.70
CA PRO A 286 -0.31 -2.52 -0.54
C PRO A 286 -1.13 -2.32 0.75
N ASP A 287 -2.32 -2.94 0.81
CA ASP A 287 -3.26 -2.83 1.94
C ASP A 287 -2.73 -3.58 3.18
N LYS A 288 -1.80 -2.95 3.87
CA LYS A 288 -1.14 -3.46 5.08
C LYS A 288 -0.68 -2.30 5.96
N ALA A 289 -0.50 -2.59 7.25
CA ALA A 289 0.09 -1.64 8.18
C ALA A 289 1.53 -1.26 7.77
N PRO A 290 1.87 0.04 7.75
CA PRO A 290 3.24 0.48 7.53
C PRO A 290 4.10 0.19 8.76
N GLU A 291 5.37 -0.17 8.55
CA GLU A 291 6.35 -0.43 9.61
C GLU A 291 6.91 0.89 10.18
N VAL A 292 6.05 1.75 10.71
CA VAL A 292 6.41 3.10 11.20
C VAL A 292 7.28 3.08 12.45
N ASP A 293 7.26 1.99 13.22
CA ASP A 293 8.22 1.74 14.30
C ASP A 293 9.67 1.82 13.80
N LYS A 294 10.01 1.14 12.70
CA LYS A 294 11.34 1.24 12.07
C LYS A 294 11.67 2.68 11.66
N VAL A 295 10.67 3.41 11.14
CA VAL A 295 10.84 4.82 10.74
C VAL A 295 11.13 5.71 11.95
N VAL A 296 10.59 5.41 13.14
CA VAL A 296 10.95 6.12 14.38
C VAL A 296 12.43 5.94 14.70
N PHE A 297 12.97 4.71 14.58
CA PHE A 297 14.39 4.45 14.81
C PHE A 297 15.29 5.09 13.74
N ASP A 298 14.89 5.05 12.46
CA ASP A 298 15.61 5.78 11.40
C ASP A 298 15.65 7.29 11.70
N MET A 299 14.53 7.86 12.16
CA MET A 299 14.46 9.27 12.55
C MET A 299 15.26 9.58 13.82
N MET A 300 15.46 8.61 14.71
CA MET A 300 16.30 8.75 15.89
C MET A 300 17.79 8.77 15.51
N ASP A 301 18.22 7.88 14.62
CA ASP A 301 19.58 7.90 14.05
C ASP A 301 19.88 9.20 13.31
N GLU A 302 18.85 9.77 12.65
CA GLU A 302 18.90 11.07 11.97
C GLU A 302 18.77 12.29 12.91
N GLN A 303 18.71 12.08 14.23
CA GLN A 303 18.54 13.14 15.26
C GLN A 303 17.29 14.02 15.07
N LYS A 304 16.20 13.43 14.57
CA LYS A 304 14.88 14.08 14.42
C LYS A 304 13.94 13.71 15.57
N ILE A 305 14.15 12.53 16.16
CA ILE A 305 13.44 12.02 17.33
C ILE A 305 14.47 11.68 18.40
N ASP A 306 14.17 11.98 19.66
CA ASP A 306 14.95 11.57 20.83
C ASP A 306 14.12 10.64 21.71
N PHE A 307 14.78 9.77 22.47
CA PHE A 307 14.15 9.06 23.59
C PHE A 307 14.36 9.86 24.88
N LYS A 308 13.26 10.31 25.52
CA LYS A 308 13.29 11.13 26.72
C LYS A 308 12.11 10.78 27.62
N ASP A 309 12.34 10.72 28.93
CA ASP A 309 11.30 10.49 29.94
C ASP A 309 10.42 9.25 29.69
N GLY A 310 10.99 8.21 29.07
CA GLY A 310 10.30 6.96 28.78
C GLY A 310 9.56 6.90 27.43
N GLU A 311 9.65 7.95 26.61
CA GLU A 311 8.93 8.08 25.34
C GLU A 311 9.79 8.62 24.20
N TYR A 312 9.33 8.41 22.96
CA TYR A 312 9.95 8.93 21.75
C TYR A 312 9.32 10.28 21.37
N VAL A 313 10.11 11.35 21.38
CA VAL A 313 9.67 12.74 21.21
C VAL A 313 10.47 13.47 20.14
N LEU A 314 9.99 14.60 19.63
CA LEU A 314 10.76 15.42 18.68
C LEU A 314 12.06 15.90 19.31
N ASN A 315 13.16 15.74 18.58
CA ASN A 315 14.44 16.31 18.96
C ASN A 315 14.34 17.84 19.06
N GLU A 316 14.92 18.44 20.11
CA GLU A 316 14.83 19.89 20.37
C GLU A 316 15.37 20.76 19.23
N LYS A 317 16.50 20.39 18.60
CA LYS A 317 17.06 21.13 17.48
C LYS A 317 16.17 21.05 16.25
N PHE A 318 15.62 19.86 15.98
CA PHE A 318 14.71 19.68 14.85
C PHE A 318 13.36 20.39 15.10
N LYS A 319 12.87 20.38 16.34
CA LYS A 319 11.70 21.15 16.78
C LYS A 319 11.92 22.65 16.52
N ASP A 320 13.04 23.21 16.97
CA ASP A 320 13.33 24.63 16.74
C ASP A 320 13.37 24.97 15.24
N LEU A 321 13.94 24.08 14.43
CA LEU A 321 14.00 24.24 12.97
C LEU A 321 12.60 24.34 12.35
N ILE A 322 11.71 23.38 12.63
CA ILE A 322 10.36 23.33 12.04
C ILE A 322 9.40 24.39 12.61
N TYR A 323 9.66 24.89 13.83
CA TYR A 323 8.80 25.88 14.48
C TYR A 323 9.22 27.34 14.26
N SER A 324 10.51 27.57 13.97
CA SER A 324 11.10 28.92 13.91
C SER A 324 11.65 29.31 12.55
N LYS A 325 12.15 28.34 11.75
CA LYS A 325 12.81 28.62 10.47
C LYS A 325 12.01 28.07 9.29
N ASP A 326 11.94 26.75 9.16
CA ASP A 326 11.23 26.08 8.07
C ASP A 326 9.79 25.78 8.49
N ILE A 327 9.04 26.85 8.71
CA ILE A 327 7.66 26.83 9.21
C ILE A 327 6.64 26.18 8.24
N ILE A 328 7.08 25.56 7.14
CA ILE A 328 6.21 24.88 6.18
C ILE A 328 5.44 23.75 6.86
N ILE A 329 6.12 22.91 7.66
CA ILE A 329 5.47 21.82 8.39
C ILE A 329 4.47 22.40 9.37
N LYS A 330 4.87 23.39 10.19
CA LYS A 330 3.98 24.06 11.15
C LYS A 330 2.75 24.70 10.52
N ASN A 331 2.95 25.55 9.51
CA ASN A 331 1.90 26.40 8.96
C ASN A 331 1.01 25.66 7.94
N ARG A 332 1.57 24.68 7.23
CA ARG A 332 0.85 23.95 6.18
C ARG A 332 0.47 22.53 6.59
N SER A 333 0.33 22.22 7.88
CA SER A 333 -0.19 20.94 8.38
C SER A 333 -1.41 21.05 9.30
N ARG A 334 -1.94 22.27 9.53
CA ARG A 334 -3.04 22.51 10.47
C ARG A 334 -4.26 21.60 10.28
N LYS A 335 -4.72 21.40 9.03
CA LYS A 335 -5.90 20.59 8.74
C LYS A 335 -5.64 19.12 9.08
N PHE A 336 -4.50 18.58 8.69
CA PHE A 336 -4.17 17.18 9.00
C PHE A 336 -3.89 16.96 10.50
N LYS A 337 -3.21 17.90 11.18
CA LYS A 337 -3.05 17.85 12.64
C LYS A 337 -4.39 17.88 13.36
N ASN A 338 -5.36 18.66 12.88
CA ASN A 338 -6.71 18.63 13.42
C ASN A 338 -7.35 17.26 13.23
N THR A 339 -7.24 16.65 12.03
CA THR A 339 -7.72 15.27 11.80
C THR A 339 -7.09 14.25 12.76
N LEU A 340 -5.77 14.33 12.99
CA LEU A 340 -5.09 13.50 13.99
C LEU A 340 -5.65 13.73 15.40
N LYS A 341 -5.79 15.00 15.81
CA LYS A 341 -6.36 15.36 17.12
C LYS A 341 -7.77 14.85 17.27
N ASP A 342 -8.64 15.06 16.28
CA ASP A 342 -10.03 14.64 16.32
C ASP A 342 -10.13 13.11 16.49
N TYR A 343 -9.27 12.35 15.80
CA TYR A 343 -9.17 10.90 15.98
C TYR A 343 -8.69 10.51 17.38
N ILE A 344 -7.65 11.17 17.89
CA ILE A 344 -7.13 10.93 19.24
C ILE A 344 -8.19 11.28 20.30
N GLU A 345 -8.91 12.40 20.16
CA GLU A 345 -10.01 12.78 21.05
C GLU A 345 -11.15 11.76 21.01
N LYS A 346 -11.50 11.22 19.85
CA LYS A 346 -12.47 10.12 19.74
C LYS A 346 -12.03 8.93 20.59
N LEU A 347 -10.75 8.54 20.52
CA LEU A 347 -10.20 7.45 21.34
C LEU A 347 -10.20 7.80 22.84
N ARG A 348 -9.75 9.01 23.22
CA ARG A 348 -9.70 9.50 24.62
C ARG A 348 -11.07 9.58 25.30
N ASN A 349 -12.13 9.75 24.51
CA ASN A 349 -13.51 9.76 25.00
C ASN A 349 -14.12 8.36 25.10
N THR A 350 -13.61 7.39 24.34
CA THR A 350 -14.18 6.05 24.24
C THR A 350 -13.48 5.05 25.18
N LEU A 351 -12.18 5.23 25.42
CA LEU A 351 -11.33 4.40 26.30
C LEU A 351 -11.12 5.10 27.65
#